data_AF-A0A285UV86-F1
#
_entry.id   AF-A0A285UV86-F1
#
_cell.length_a   1.000
_cell.length_b   1.000
_cell.length_c   1.000
_cell.angle_alpha   90.00
_cell.angle_beta   90.00
_cell.angle_gamma   90.00
#
_symmetry.space_group_name_H-M   'P 1'
#
loop_
_entity.id
_entity.type
_entity.pdbx_description
1 polymer ?
#
loop_
_entity_poly.entity_id
_entity_poly.type
_entity_poly.pdbx_seq_one_letter_code
_entity_poly.pdbx_strand_id
1 'polypeptide(L)'
;MKRFSAVVVIATLAGCSSTPEALEQSKSADRTEKVFSENYQEVYRRLVRTARLCSGGNSGRFTSFELDTELYSELGYGEVTLSLQNMGTRNYYWKAKVEKAGSGSRLSVVSGNTLAQDSMLKTVVGWAEGNEKC
;
A
#
# COMPACT_ATOMS: atom_id res chain seq x y z
N MET A 1 -36.57 -11.25 -39.57
CA MET A 1 -35.31 -10.48 -39.61
C MET A 1 -34.66 -10.57 -38.23
N LYS A 2 -33.44 -11.12 -38.16
CA LYS A 2 -32.72 -11.48 -36.92
C LYS A 2 -32.26 -10.21 -36.20
N ARG A 3 -32.66 -10.04 -34.93
CA ARG A 3 -32.14 -8.99 -34.04
C ARG A 3 -30.80 -9.46 -33.49
N PHE A 4 -29.71 -8.78 -33.85
CA PHE A 4 -28.38 -9.03 -33.31
C PHE A 4 -28.30 -8.45 -31.90
N SER A 5 -28.30 -9.32 -30.89
CA SER A 5 -27.88 -8.96 -29.53
C SER A 5 -26.36 -8.82 -29.51
N ALA A 6 -25.85 -7.59 -29.52
CA ALA A 6 -24.45 -7.32 -29.24
C ALA A 6 -24.26 -7.37 -27.71
N VAL A 7 -23.88 -8.55 -27.20
CA VAL A 7 -23.37 -8.68 -25.84
C VAL A 7 -21.97 -8.08 -25.84
N VAL A 8 -21.85 -6.86 -25.31
CA VAL A 8 -20.58 -6.22 -25.01
C VAL A 8 -19.88 -7.05 -23.95
N VAL A 9 -18.85 -7.78 -24.35
CA VAL A 9 -17.90 -8.41 -23.43
C VAL A 9 -17.14 -7.27 -22.76
N ILE A 10 -17.52 -6.93 -21.53
CA ILE A 10 -16.74 -6.08 -20.65
C ILE A 10 -15.49 -6.88 -20.31
N ALA A 11 -14.41 -6.60 -21.03
CA ALA A 11 -13.07 -7.03 -20.65
C ALA A 11 -12.82 -6.45 -19.25
N THR A 12 -12.81 -7.31 -18.23
CA THR A 12 -12.43 -6.97 -16.88
C THR A 12 -10.99 -6.46 -16.93
N LEU A 13 -10.83 -5.14 -16.95
CA LEU A 13 -9.58 -4.50 -16.59
C LEU A 13 -9.25 -5.04 -15.19
N ALA A 14 -8.28 -5.94 -15.12
CA ALA A 14 -7.53 -6.18 -13.89
C ALA A 14 -6.83 -4.85 -13.58
N GLY A 15 -7.61 -3.93 -13.02
CA GLY A 15 -7.26 -2.53 -12.89
C GLY A 15 -6.09 -2.43 -11.95
N CYS A 16 -4.98 -1.89 -12.46
CA CYS A 16 -3.99 -1.29 -11.59
C CYS A 16 -4.76 -0.34 -10.66
N SER A 17 -4.67 -0.56 -9.35
CA SER A 17 -5.39 0.25 -8.37
C SER A 17 -4.91 1.68 -8.52
N SER A 18 -5.77 2.55 -9.06
CA SER A 18 -5.45 3.95 -9.35
C SER A 18 -5.75 4.89 -8.18
N THR A 19 -6.30 4.35 -7.10
CA THR A 19 -6.46 5.01 -5.80
C THR A 19 -6.09 4.04 -4.66
N PRO A 20 -5.77 4.53 -3.45
CA PRO A 20 -5.56 3.68 -2.29
C PRO A 20 -6.79 2.83 -1.94
N GLU A 21 -8.00 3.37 -2.07
CA GLU A 21 -9.25 2.68 -1.76
C GLU A 21 -9.51 1.52 -2.74
N ALA A 22 -9.17 1.72 -4.02
CA ALA A 22 -9.25 0.67 -5.03
C ALA A 22 -8.27 -0.48 -4.73
N LEU A 23 -7.12 -0.19 -4.10
CA LEU A 23 -6.19 -1.21 -3.64
C LEU A 23 -6.76 -1.98 -2.45
N GLU A 24 -7.30 -1.27 -1.46
CA GLU A 24 -7.91 -1.89 -0.27
C GLU A 24 -9.09 -2.79 -0.61
N GLN A 25 -9.86 -2.47 -1.66
CA GLN A 25 -11.01 -3.25 -2.11
C GLN A 25 -10.66 -4.37 -3.09
N SER A 26 -9.40 -4.43 -3.56
CA SER A 26 -8.98 -5.42 -4.55
C SER A 26 -9.03 -6.85 -3.98
N LYS A 27 -9.75 -7.75 -4.67
CA LYS A 27 -9.83 -9.17 -4.31
C LYS A 27 -8.54 -9.93 -4.56
N SER A 28 -7.67 -9.39 -5.41
CA SER A 28 -6.38 -9.99 -5.79
C SER A 28 -5.21 -9.38 -5.01
N ALA A 29 -5.48 -8.58 -3.98
CA ALA A 29 -4.49 -8.03 -3.08
C ALA A 29 -4.37 -8.89 -1.83
N ASP A 30 -3.15 -9.12 -1.38
CA ASP A 30 -2.84 -9.81 -0.13
C ASP A 30 -2.86 -8.83 1.04
N ARG A 31 -3.21 -9.34 2.23
CA ARG A 31 -3.33 -8.55 3.46
C ARG A 31 -2.66 -9.24 4.63
N THR A 32 -2.07 -8.46 5.51
CA THR A 32 -1.55 -8.95 6.79
C THR A 32 -1.77 -7.92 7.89
N GLU A 33 -1.89 -8.41 9.13
CA GLU A 33 -1.99 -7.59 10.31
C GLU A 33 -0.93 -7.99 11.33
N LYS A 34 -0.43 -7.01 12.08
CA LYS A 34 0.52 -7.22 13.17
C LYS A 34 0.17 -6.29 14.32
N VAL A 35 0.18 -6.85 15.53
CA VAL A 35 0.03 -6.07 16.77
C VAL A 35 1.40 -5.79 17.37
N PHE A 36 1.54 -4.59 17.90
CA PHE A 36 2.73 -4.07 18.57
C PHE A 36 2.36 -3.65 20.00
N SER A 37 3.28 -3.82 20.94
CA SER A 37 3.12 -3.28 22.30
C SER A 37 3.42 -1.79 22.35
N GLU A 38 4.18 -1.28 21.39
CA GLU A 38 4.50 0.14 21.28
C GLU A 38 3.30 0.98 20.81
N ASN A 39 3.34 2.27 21.13
CA ASN A 39 2.35 3.22 20.63
C ASN A 39 2.44 3.37 19.11
N TYR A 40 1.32 3.73 18.48
CA TYR A 40 1.20 3.81 17.01
C TYR A 40 2.16 4.83 16.37
N GLN A 41 2.52 5.93 17.06
CA GLN A 41 3.41 6.95 16.52
C GLN A 41 4.84 6.43 16.37
N GLU A 42 5.32 5.63 17.32
CA GLU A 42 6.66 5.03 17.24
C GLU A 42 6.76 4.01 16.11
N VAL A 43 5.76 3.12 16.00
CA VAL A 43 5.70 2.13 14.90
C VAL A 43 5.59 2.84 13.55
N TYR A 44 4.73 3.85 13.43
CA TYR A 44 4.60 4.68 12.23
C TYR A 44 5.91 5.38 11.85
N ARG A 45 6.57 6.03 12.81
CA ARG A 45 7.84 6.75 12.57
C ARG A 45 8.93 5.80 12.06
N ARG A 46 9.01 4.60 12.64
CA ARG A 46 9.96 3.55 12.25
C ARG A 46 9.68 3.06 10.83
N LEU A 47 8.42 2.72 10.54
CA LEU A 47 7.97 2.32 9.21
C LEU A 47 8.29 3.38 8.16
N VAL A 48 7.89 4.63 8.39
CA VAL A 48 8.12 5.75 7.45
C VAL A 48 9.60 5.96 7.17
N ARG A 49 10.44 5.92 8.21
CA ARG A 49 11.89 6.11 8.05
C ARG A 49 12.47 5.06 7.10
N THR A 50 12.20 3.79 7.34
CA THR A 50 12.75 2.72 6.50
C THR A 50 12.12 2.70 5.11
N ALA A 51 10.80 2.91 5.00
CA ALA A 51 10.12 2.96 3.72
C ALA A 51 10.68 4.07 2.82
N ARG A 52 11.01 5.25 3.36
CA ARG A 52 11.66 6.33 2.59
C ARG A 52 13.04 5.93 2.09
N LEU A 53 13.81 5.19 2.88
CA LEU A 53 15.14 4.71 2.49
C LEU A 53 15.06 3.65 1.39
N CYS A 54 14.08 2.74 1.48
CA CYS A 54 13.96 1.62 0.55
C CYS A 54 13.14 1.90 -0.72
N SER A 55 12.23 2.88 -0.67
CA SER A 55 11.27 3.12 -1.76
C SER A 55 11.62 4.36 -2.60
N GLY A 56 12.60 5.16 -2.18
CA GLY A 56 13.03 6.36 -2.89
C GLY A 56 13.93 6.03 -4.08
N GLY A 57 13.41 6.20 -5.30
CA GLY A 57 14.21 5.99 -6.51
C GLY A 57 13.51 6.47 -7.77
N ASN A 58 14.27 7.11 -8.65
CA ASN A 58 13.81 7.47 -9.98
C ASN A 58 14.00 6.24 -10.88
N SER A 59 12.90 5.67 -11.38
CA SER A 59 12.90 4.43 -12.17
C SER A 59 13.01 4.70 -13.68
N GLY A 60 13.24 5.95 -14.07
CA GLY A 60 13.35 6.39 -15.46
C GLY A 60 13.02 7.88 -15.65
N ARG A 61 12.88 8.32 -16.91
CA ARG A 61 12.61 9.73 -17.26
C ARG A 61 11.18 10.19 -16.95
N PHE A 62 10.24 9.25 -16.83
CA PHE A 62 8.81 9.51 -16.62
C PHE A 62 8.17 8.62 -15.54
N THR A 63 8.99 7.85 -14.82
CA THR A 63 8.56 6.84 -13.85
C THR A 63 9.26 7.05 -12.51
N SER A 64 8.48 7.30 -11.46
CA SER A 64 9.00 7.52 -10.11
C SER A 64 8.14 6.80 -9.08
N PHE A 65 8.79 6.13 -8.12
CA PHE A 65 8.09 5.67 -6.94
C PHE A 65 7.80 6.86 -6.01
N GLU A 66 6.57 6.95 -5.55
CA GLU A 66 6.09 7.98 -4.63
C GLU A 66 5.59 7.33 -3.35
N LEU A 67 6.10 7.82 -2.22
CA LEU A 67 5.72 7.39 -0.88
C LEU A 67 4.95 8.50 -0.19
N ASP A 68 3.63 8.33 -0.03
CA ASP A 68 2.80 9.24 0.76
C ASP A 68 2.80 8.81 2.21
N THR A 69 2.89 9.78 3.12
CA THR A 69 2.94 9.53 4.56
C THR A 69 2.08 10.55 5.26
N GLU A 70 1.04 10.10 5.96
CA GLU A 70 0.11 10.97 6.68
C GLU A 70 -0.07 10.49 8.13
N LEU A 71 0.04 11.40 9.09
CA LEU A 71 -0.16 11.11 10.50
C LEU A 71 -1.37 11.88 11.04
N TYR A 72 -2.44 11.16 11.33
CA TYR A 72 -3.69 11.68 11.83
C TYR A 72 -3.74 11.56 13.36
N SER A 73 -2.97 12.41 14.05
CA SER A 73 -2.81 12.30 15.51
C SER A 73 -4.12 12.35 16.30
N GLU A 74 -5.04 13.21 15.86
CA GLU A 74 -6.39 13.37 16.44
C GLU A 74 -7.25 12.12 16.25
N LEU A 75 -7.08 11.40 15.14
CA LEU A 75 -7.79 10.17 14.84
C LEU A 75 -7.07 8.92 15.37
N GLY A 76 -5.83 9.07 15.83
CA GLY A 76 -5.03 8.00 16.42
C GLY A 76 -4.51 6.96 15.42
N TYR A 77 -4.24 7.37 14.17
CA TYR A 77 -3.60 6.51 13.20
C TYR A 77 -2.64 7.26 12.26
N GLY A 78 -1.79 6.53 11.57
CA GLY A 78 -1.00 7.04 10.44
C GLY A 78 -1.07 6.07 9.26
N GLU A 79 -0.93 6.61 8.06
CA GLU A 79 -0.96 5.85 6.81
C GLU A 79 0.32 6.08 6.01
N VAL A 80 0.79 5.01 5.38
CA VAL A 80 1.92 5.03 4.45
C VAL A 80 1.51 4.29 3.20
N THR A 81 1.70 4.92 2.05
CA THR A 81 1.26 4.38 0.77
C THR A 81 2.37 4.49 -0.25
N LEU A 82 2.66 3.39 -0.94
CA LEU A 82 3.59 3.38 -2.08
C LEU A 82 2.84 3.28 -3.39
N SER A 83 3.24 4.13 -4.32
CA SER A 83 2.72 4.12 -5.68
C SER A 83 3.83 4.35 -6.71
N LEU A 84 3.57 3.99 -7.97
CA LEU A 84 4.38 4.38 -9.11
C LEU A 84 3.60 5.41 -9.92
N GLN A 85 4.21 6.58 -10.09
CA GLN A 85 3.75 7.59 -11.03
C GLN A 85 4.36 7.30 -12.41
N ASN A 86 3.54 7.21 -13.44
CA ASN A 86 3.96 7.03 -14.83
C ASN A 86 3.06 7.81 -15.79
N MET A 87 3.60 8.81 -16.48
CA MET A 87 2.90 9.59 -17.52
C MET A 87 1.48 10.05 -17.12
N GLY A 88 1.31 10.56 -15.90
CA GLY A 88 0.03 11.05 -15.39
C GLY A 88 -0.87 9.99 -14.76
N THR A 89 -0.51 8.71 -14.86
CA THR A 89 -1.20 7.61 -14.17
C THR A 89 -0.46 7.26 -12.88
N ARG A 90 -1.20 7.00 -11.82
CA ARG A 90 -0.66 6.54 -10.53
C ARG A 90 -1.15 5.12 -10.25
N ASN A 91 -0.23 4.22 -9.94
CA ASN A 91 -0.52 2.82 -9.62
C ASN A 91 -0.08 2.52 -8.19
N TYR A 92 -1.01 2.09 -7.34
CA TYR A 92 -0.77 1.81 -5.93
C TYR A 92 -0.34 0.36 -5.71
N TYR A 93 0.77 0.17 -4.99
CA TYR A 93 1.38 -1.15 -4.77
C TYR A 93 1.13 -1.69 -3.38
N TRP A 94 1.26 -0.84 -2.37
CA TRP A 94 0.92 -1.22 -1.01
C TRP A 94 0.47 0.01 -0.20
N LYS A 95 -0.36 -0.27 0.80
CA LYS A 95 -0.77 0.68 1.83
C LYS A 95 -0.64 0.02 3.19
N ALA A 96 -0.10 0.77 4.14
CA ALA A 96 0.01 0.40 5.54
C ALA A 96 -0.71 1.42 6.40
N LYS A 97 -1.53 0.95 7.35
CA LYS A 97 -2.17 1.76 8.37
C LYS A 97 -1.68 1.30 9.74
N VAL A 98 -1.17 2.23 10.54
CA VAL A 98 -0.80 1.99 11.94
C VAL A 98 -1.77 2.77 12.83
N GLU A 99 -2.58 2.07 13.61
CA GLU A 99 -3.62 2.66 14.45
C GLU A 99 -3.45 2.29 15.93
N LYS A 100 -3.96 3.14 16.82
CA LYS A 100 -4.07 2.82 18.27
C LYS A 100 -4.91 1.56 18.46
N ALA A 101 -4.43 0.63 19.28
CA ALA A 101 -5.14 -0.60 19.61
C ALA A 101 -4.93 -0.95 21.09
N GLY A 102 -5.89 -0.59 21.94
CA GLY A 102 -5.78 -0.78 23.40
C GLY A 102 -4.56 -0.06 23.98
N SER A 103 -3.69 -0.81 24.66
CA SER A 103 -2.43 -0.28 25.21
C SER A 103 -1.28 -0.20 24.19
N GLY A 104 -1.45 -0.70 22.97
CA GLY A 104 -0.44 -0.74 21.93
C GLY A 104 -0.95 -0.22 20.58
N SER A 105 -0.53 -0.86 19.50
CA SER A 105 -0.94 -0.49 18.14
C SER A 105 -1.16 -1.69 17.24
N ARG A 106 -1.97 -1.49 16.19
CA ARG A 106 -2.20 -2.45 15.11
C ARG A 106 -1.67 -1.86 13.81
N LEU A 107 -0.87 -2.64 13.10
CA LEU A 107 -0.51 -2.42 11.72
C LEU A 107 -1.40 -3.31 10.86
N SER A 108 -2.04 -2.73 9.85
CA SER A 108 -2.69 -3.46 8.75
C SER A 108 -2.00 -3.06 7.45
N VAL A 109 -1.59 -4.05 6.65
CA VAL A 109 -0.92 -3.83 5.36
C VAL A 109 -1.70 -4.54 4.27
N VAL A 110 -1.93 -3.85 3.15
CA VAL A 110 -2.44 -4.41 1.91
C VAL A 110 -1.39 -4.23 0.81
N SER A 111 -1.21 -5.25 -0.02
CA SER A 111 -0.28 -5.23 -1.15
C SER A 111 -0.96 -5.81 -2.38
N GLY A 112 -0.79 -5.17 -3.53
CA GLY A 112 -1.41 -5.55 -4.80
C GLY A 112 -0.59 -5.03 -5.96
N ASN A 113 -1.01 -5.35 -7.19
CA ASN A 113 -0.36 -4.89 -8.42
C ASN A 113 1.15 -5.23 -8.53
N THR A 114 1.61 -6.21 -7.74
CA THR A 114 2.94 -6.81 -7.81
C THR A 114 2.80 -8.34 -7.88
N LEU A 115 3.76 -9.01 -8.53
CA LEU A 115 3.85 -10.48 -8.53
C LEU A 115 4.40 -11.03 -7.21
N ALA A 116 4.94 -10.16 -6.34
CA ALA A 116 5.58 -10.52 -5.08
C ALA A 116 4.85 -9.89 -3.88
N GLN A 117 3.52 -9.99 -3.84
CA GLN A 117 2.67 -9.34 -2.82
C GLN A 117 3.06 -9.78 -1.41
N ASP A 118 3.14 -11.09 -1.17
CA ASP A 118 3.62 -11.68 0.09
C ASP A 118 4.99 -11.18 0.53
N SER A 119 5.94 -11.06 -0.41
CA SER A 119 7.28 -10.56 -0.10
C SER A 119 7.24 -9.10 0.32
N MET A 120 6.42 -8.29 -0.36
CA MET A 120 6.22 -6.89 -0.02
C MET A 120 5.56 -6.74 1.35
N LEU A 121 4.53 -7.54 1.67
CA LEU A 121 3.90 -7.53 3.00
C LEU A 121 4.91 -7.83 4.11
N LYS A 122 5.72 -8.89 3.94
CA LYS A 122 6.77 -9.26 4.91
C LYS A 122 7.80 -8.15 5.07
N THR A 123 8.16 -7.49 3.98
CA THR A 123 9.11 -6.37 3.98
C THR A 123 8.56 -5.19 4.77
N VAL A 124 7.32 -4.77 4.49
CA VAL A 124 6.65 -3.66 5.19
C VAL A 124 6.42 -3.97 6.67
N VAL A 125 6.02 -5.20 7.01
CA VAL A 125 5.93 -5.65 8.41
C VAL A 125 7.30 -5.63 9.07
N GLY A 126 8.34 -6.11 8.39
CA GLY A 126 9.72 -6.06 8.87
C GLY A 126 10.19 -4.63 9.16
N TRP A 127 9.88 -3.66 8.29
CA TRP A 127 10.17 -2.25 8.51
C TRP A 127 9.46 -1.72 9.75
N ALA A 128 8.19 -2.08 9.93
CA ALA A 128 7.44 -1.74 11.13
C ALA A 128 7.99 -2.44 12.38
N GLU A 129 8.65 -3.59 12.27
CA GLU A 129 9.40 -4.28 13.35
C GLU A 129 10.80 -3.69 13.60
N GLY A 130 11.28 -2.79 12.72
CA GLY A 130 12.59 -2.14 12.83
C GLY A 130 13.70 -2.78 12.02
N ASN A 131 13.39 -3.73 11.14
CA ASN A 131 14.32 -4.21 10.14
C ASN A 131 14.56 -3.09 9.10
N GLU A 132 15.82 -2.73 8.87
CA GLU A 132 16.20 -1.66 7.93
C GLU A 132 16.54 -2.19 6.52
N LYS A 133 16.33 -3.48 6.25
CA LYS A 133 16.62 -4.09 4.95
C LYS A 133 15.59 -3.72 3.89
N CYS A 134 16.11 -3.41 2.70
CA CYS A 134 15.41 -3.52 1.42
C CYS A 134 15.81 -4.88 0.78
#